data_AF-A0A5N4EFS1-F1
#
_entry.id   AF-A0A5N4EFS1-F1
#
_cell.length_a   1.000
_cell.length_b   1.000
_cell.length_c   1.000
_cell.angle_alpha   90.00
_cell.angle_beta   90.00
_cell.angle_gamma   90.00
#
_symmetry.space_group_name_H-M   'P 1'
#
loop_
_entity.id
_entity.type
_entity.pdbx_description
1 polymer ?
#
loop_
_entity_poly.entity_id
_entity_poly.type
_entity_poly.pdbx_seq_one_letter_code
_entity_poly.pdbx_strand_id
1 'polypeptide(L)'
;MVECMYGRNYQQGSYIIKQGEPGNHIFVLAEGRLEVFQGEKLLSSIPMWTTFGELAILYNCTRTASVKAITNVKTWALDREVFQNIMRRTAQARDEQYRNFLRSVSLLKNLPEDKLTKIIDCLEVEYYDKGDYIIREGEEGSTFFILAKGKVKVTQSTEGHDQPQLIKTLQKGEYFGEKALISEDVRSANIIAEENDVACLVIDRETFNQTVGTFEELQKYLEGYVANLNRDDEKRHAKRSMSSWKLSKALSLEMIQLKEKVARFSSSSPFQNLEIIATLGVGGFGRVELVKVKNENVAFAMKCIRKKHIVDTKQQEHVYSEKRILEELCSPFIVKSGIWAPVGSEELVPSGAWMPKDPPPYNYCSFCIDHQSLEEKYVILGHGSLVNSWVSSVVKQSITEVWFKLSIDIVAFSPEFAV
;
A
#
# COMPACT_ATOMS: atom_id res chain seq x y z
N MET A 1 -19.11 33.64 -11.20
CA MET A 1 -17.94 34.57 -11.13
C MET A 1 -18.03 35.63 -12.21
N VAL A 2 -18.07 35.25 -13.50
CA VAL A 2 -18.16 36.18 -14.64
C VAL A 2 -19.30 37.18 -14.51
N GLU A 3 -20.50 36.73 -14.14
CA GLU A 3 -21.69 37.58 -13.98
C GLU A 3 -21.56 38.66 -12.89
N CYS A 4 -20.64 38.49 -11.95
CA CYS A 4 -20.44 39.43 -10.84
C CYS A 4 -19.30 40.43 -11.11
N MET A 5 -18.60 40.31 -12.24
CA MET A 5 -17.53 41.23 -12.60
C MET A 5 -18.09 42.49 -13.25
N TYR A 6 -17.44 43.62 -13.03
CA TYR A 6 -17.82 44.90 -13.62
C TYR A 6 -16.64 45.60 -14.27
N GLY A 7 -16.92 46.34 -15.34
CA GLY A 7 -15.91 47.03 -16.13
C GLY A 7 -15.30 48.21 -15.40
N ARG A 8 -13.97 48.37 -15.51
CA ARG A 8 -13.23 49.55 -15.07
C ARG A 8 -12.29 50.03 -16.17
N ASN A 9 -12.17 51.34 -16.32
CA ASN A 9 -11.32 51.99 -17.32
C ASN A 9 -10.21 52.76 -16.62
N TYR A 10 -8.99 52.64 -17.16
CA TYR A 10 -7.79 53.26 -16.64
C TYR A 10 -7.08 54.03 -17.74
N GLN A 11 -6.67 55.26 -17.44
CA GLN A 11 -5.88 56.07 -18.37
C GLN A 11 -4.43 55.60 -18.38
N GLN A 12 -3.75 55.82 -19.50
CA GLN A 12 -2.31 55.61 -19.61
C GLN A 12 -1.56 56.28 -18.44
N GLY A 13 -0.57 55.57 -17.90
CA GLY A 13 0.27 56.02 -16.80
C GLY A 13 -0.30 55.79 -15.40
N SER A 14 -1.60 55.45 -15.27
CA SER A 14 -2.23 55.21 -13.97
C SER A 14 -1.83 53.86 -13.35
N TYR A 15 -1.86 53.79 -12.03
CA TYR A 15 -1.68 52.53 -11.29
C TYR A 15 -3.03 51.89 -11.02
N ILE A 16 -3.18 50.62 -11.38
CA ILE A 16 -4.34 49.78 -11.09
C ILE A 16 -4.16 49.14 -9.71
N ILE A 17 -2.92 48.76 -9.40
CA ILE A 17 -2.49 48.18 -8.13
C ILE A 17 -1.22 48.91 -7.71
N LYS A 18 -1.09 49.25 -6.43
CA LYS A 18 0.19 49.67 -5.86
C LYS A 18 0.68 48.66 -4.83
N GLN A 19 1.96 48.37 -4.86
CA GLN A 19 2.62 47.50 -3.90
C GLN A 19 2.41 48.03 -2.47
N GLY A 20 2.16 47.12 -1.53
CA GLY A 20 1.93 47.42 -0.12
C GLY A 20 0.49 47.77 0.24
N GLU A 21 -0.37 48.09 -0.74
CA GLU A 21 -1.78 48.36 -0.47
C GLU A 21 -2.58 47.09 -0.12
N PRO A 22 -3.73 47.20 0.58
CA PRO A 22 -4.64 46.09 0.76
C PRO A 22 -5.24 45.59 -0.57
N GLY A 23 -5.36 44.26 -0.72
CA GLY A 23 -5.94 43.64 -1.90
C GLY A 23 -7.45 43.44 -1.81
N ASN A 24 -8.22 44.41 -2.32
CA ASN A 24 -9.68 44.36 -2.25
C ASN A 24 -10.37 43.86 -3.53
N HIS A 25 -9.63 43.66 -4.62
CA HIS A 25 -10.18 43.26 -5.92
C HIS A 25 -9.26 42.30 -6.67
N ILE A 26 -9.85 41.36 -7.40
CA ILE A 26 -9.22 40.62 -8.50
C ILE A 26 -9.58 41.32 -9.81
N PHE A 27 -8.66 41.32 -10.77
CA PHE A 27 -8.89 41.91 -12.08
C PHE A 27 -8.63 40.91 -13.20
N VAL A 28 -9.28 41.10 -14.34
CA VAL A 28 -8.95 40.46 -15.62
C VAL A 28 -8.71 41.56 -16.64
N LEU A 29 -7.57 41.52 -17.34
CA LEU A 29 -7.27 42.48 -18.40
C LEU A 29 -8.13 42.20 -19.63
N ALA A 30 -8.97 43.15 -20.04
CA ALA A 30 -9.82 43.01 -21.23
C ALA A 30 -9.19 43.69 -22.46
N GLU A 31 -8.64 44.90 -22.29
CA GLU A 31 -8.04 45.67 -23.37
C GLU A 31 -6.85 46.52 -22.87
N GLY A 32 -5.88 46.77 -23.74
CA GLY A 32 -4.70 47.59 -23.45
C GLY A 32 -3.49 46.81 -22.93
N ARG A 33 -2.46 47.52 -22.48
CA ARG A 33 -1.20 46.95 -21.99
C ARG A 33 -0.92 47.35 -20.55
N LEU A 34 -0.58 46.36 -19.74
CA LEU A 34 -0.20 46.51 -18.34
C LEU A 34 1.22 45.99 -18.11
N GLU A 35 1.94 46.66 -17.21
CA GLU A 35 3.27 46.23 -16.74
C GLU A 35 3.31 46.15 -15.21
N VAL A 36 4.05 45.16 -14.70
CA VAL A 36 4.17 44.81 -13.29
C VAL A 36 5.53 45.25 -12.77
N PHE A 37 5.53 45.97 -11.64
CA PHE A 37 6.73 46.53 -11.03
C PHE A 37 6.83 46.12 -9.56
N GLN A 38 8.04 45.84 -9.09
CA GLN A 38 8.34 45.69 -7.66
C GLN A 38 9.42 46.71 -7.28
N GLY A 39 9.06 47.69 -6.46
CA GLY A 39 9.83 48.93 -6.37
C GLY A 39 9.96 49.60 -7.75
N GLU A 40 11.19 49.87 -8.19
CA GLU A 40 11.49 50.43 -9.52
C GLU A 40 11.74 49.36 -10.60
N LYS A 41 11.83 48.09 -10.21
CA LYS A 41 12.16 47.00 -11.13
C LYS A 41 10.93 46.55 -11.92
N LEU A 42 11.01 46.62 -13.25
CA LEU A 42 10.05 45.97 -14.15
C LEU A 42 10.20 44.44 -14.05
N LEU A 43 9.11 43.74 -13.74
CA LEU A 43 9.08 42.29 -13.63
C LEU A 43 8.56 41.63 -14.92
N SER A 44 7.41 42.08 -15.41
CA SER A 44 6.76 41.50 -16.59
C SER A 44 5.66 42.41 -17.14
N SER A 45 5.08 42.00 -18.27
CA SER A 45 3.82 42.56 -18.80
C SER A 45 2.70 41.54 -18.65
N ILE A 46 1.47 42.01 -18.41
CA ILE A 46 0.30 41.12 -18.27
C ILE A 46 -0.36 40.91 -19.64
N PRO A 47 -0.51 39.66 -20.11
CA PRO A 47 -1.20 39.38 -21.36
C PRO A 47 -2.70 39.69 -21.26
N MET A 48 -3.32 39.97 -22.41
CA MET A 48 -4.77 40.14 -22.48
C MET A 48 -5.49 38.87 -22.02
N TRP A 49 -6.67 39.03 -21.43
CA TRP A 49 -7.49 37.96 -20.82
C TRP A 49 -6.86 37.25 -19.63
N THR A 50 -5.76 37.79 -19.10
CA THR A 50 -5.09 37.24 -17.92
C THR A 50 -5.61 37.88 -16.65
N THR A 51 -5.86 37.05 -15.64
CA THR A 51 -6.20 37.47 -14.28
C THR A 51 -4.98 38.03 -13.57
N PHE A 52 -5.16 39.07 -12.76
CA PHE A 52 -4.11 39.63 -11.92
C PHE A 52 -4.68 40.20 -10.61
N GLY A 53 -3.81 40.27 -9.60
CA GLY A 53 -4.17 40.78 -8.27
C GLY A 53 -4.86 39.75 -7.36
N GLU A 54 -4.87 38.48 -7.75
CA GLU A 54 -5.44 37.37 -6.99
C GLU A 54 -4.65 37.00 -5.74
N LEU A 55 -3.32 37.15 -5.75
CA LEU A 55 -2.47 36.75 -4.63
C LEU A 55 -2.88 37.40 -3.29
N ALA A 56 -3.19 38.70 -3.33
CA ALA A 56 -3.58 39.43 -2.12
C ALA A 56 -4.94 38.96 -1.57
N ILE A 57 -5.78 38.35 -2.40
CA ILE A 57 -7.07 37.78 -1.98
C ILE A 57 -6.89 36.35 -1.48
N LEU A 58 -6.09 35.54 -2.18
CA LEU A 58 -5.86 34.14 -1.85
C LEU A 58 -5.04 33.96 -0.56
N TYR A 59 -3.98 34.74 -0.38
CA TYR A 59 -3.04 34.61 0.75
C TYR A 59 -3.27 35.62 1.87
N ASN A 60 -4.35 36.41 1.79
CA ASN A 60 -4.66 37.48 2.73
C ASN A 60 -3.47 38.41 3.04
N CYS A 61 -2.70 38.77 2.01
CA CYS A 61 -1.54 39.65 2.13
C CYS A 61 -1.78 41.01 1.45
N THR A 62 -0.84 41.94 1.60
CA THR A 62 -0.83 43.18 0.82
C THR A 62 -0.39 42.91 -0.62
N ARG A 63 -0.64 43.88 -1.52
CA ARG A 63 -0.22 43.80 -2.92
C ARG A 63 1.30 43.63 -3.00
N THR A 64 1.74 42.55 -3.61
CA THR A 64 3.17 42.16 -3.70
C THR A 64 3.96 42.96 -4.74
N ALA A 65 3.25 43.54 -5.71
CA ALA A 65 3.79 44.34 -6.81
C ALA A 65 2.77 45.42 -7.22
N SER A 66 3.27 46.48 -7.86
CA SER A 66 2.47 47.51 -8.51
C SER A 66 2.14 47.09 -9.94
N VAL A 67 0.96 47.46 -10.44
CA VAL A 67 0.54 47.23 -11.82
C VAL A 67 0.15 48.56 -12.44
N LYS A 68 0.81 48.92 -13.54
CA LYS A 68 0.68 50.23 -14.20
C LYS A 68 0.14 50.08 -15.61
N ALA A 69 -0.76 50.99 -15.98
CA ALA A 69 -1.29 51.15 -17.33
C ALA A 69 -0.24 51.78 -18.25
N ILE A 70 0.18 51.07 -19.30
CA ILE A 70 1.11 51.59 -20.31
C ILE A 70 0.34 52.24 -21.47
N THR A 71 -0.89 51.78 -21.71
CA THR A 71 -1.87 52.41 -22.60
C THR A 71 -3.13 52.73 -21.82
N ASN A 72 -4.14 53.29 -22.47
CA ASN A 72 -5.51 53.20 -21.93
C ASN A 72 -5.89 51.72 -21.83
N VAL A 73 -6.48 51.34 -20.70
CA VAL A 73 -6.74 49.95 -20.32
C VAL A 73 -8.19 49.78 -19.87
N LYS A 74 -8.81 48.67 -20.29
CA LYS A 74 -10.08 48.20 -19.72
C LYS A 74 -9.84 46.91 -18.96
N THR A 75 -10.42 46.81 -17.77
CA THR A 75 -10.38 45.61 -16.94
C THR A 75 -11.78 45.22 -16.50
N TRP A 76 -11.94 43.94 -16.17
CA TRP A 76 -13.05 43.45 -15.36
C TRP A 76 -12.55 43.33 -13.92
N ALA A 77 -13.28 43.90 -12.96
CA ALA A 77 -12.96 43.82 -11.53
C ALA A 77 -13.98 42.94 -10.80
N LEU A 78 -13.51 42.20 -9.80
CA LEU A 78 -14.33 41.44 -8.86
C LEU A 78 -13.90 41.76 -7.43
N ASP A 79 -14.86 42.13 -6.58
CA ASP A 79 -14.58 42.50 -5.19
C ASP A 79 -14.19 41.27 -4.35
N ARG A 80 -13.33 41.48 -3.35
CA ARG A 80 -12.84 40.45 -2.43
C ARG A 80 -13.97 39.69 -1.75
N GLU A 81 -14.95 40.42 -1.19
CA GLU A 81 -16.08 39.79 -0.48
C GLU A 81 -16.94 38.95 -1.42
N VAL A 82 -17.13 39.43 -2.65
CA VAL A 82 -17.89 38.69 -3.68
C VAL A 82 -17.13 37.43 -4.08
N PHE A 83 -15.83 37.52 -4.34
CA PHE A 83 -14.99 36.36 -4.64
C PHE A 83 -15.02 35.33 -3.50
N GLN A 84 -14.79 35.77 -2.26
CA GLN A 84 -14.82 34.89 -1.09
C GLN A 84 -16.19 34.22 -0.90
N ASN A 85 -17.28 34.96 -1.10
CA ASN A 85 -18.63 34.42 -1.04
C ASN A 85 -18.89 33.39 -2.14
N ILE A 86 -18.44 33.65 -3.38
CA ILE A 86 -18.55 32.70 -4.48
C ILE A 86 -17.75 31.43 -4.18
N MET A 87 -16.50 31.55 -3.74
CA MET A 87 -15.66 30.40 -3.40
C MET A 87 -16.28 29.57 -2.27
N ARG A 88 -16.75 30.23 -1.21
CA ARG A 88 -17.44 29.57 -0.08
C ARG A 88 -18.70 28.84 -0.54
N ARG A 89 -19.56 29.49 -1.33
CA ARG A 89 -20.79 28.86 -1.86
C ARG A 89 -20.48 27.68 -2.78
N THR A 90 -19.43 27.79 -3.59
CA THR A 90 -19.01 26.71 -4.50
C THR A 90 -18.50 25.51 -3.70
N ALA A 91 -17.69 25.74 -2.65
CA ALA A 91 -17.25 24.69 -1.74
C ALA A 91 -18.45 24.04 -1.02
N GLN A 92 -19.35 24.84 -0.44
CA GLN A 92 -20.56 24.33 0.23
C GLN A 92 -21.47 23.53 -0.71
N ALA A 93 -21.66 23.98 -1.95
CA ALA A 93 -22.46 23.27 -2.94
C ALA A 93 -21.81 21.93 -3.31
N ARG A 94 -20.48 21.90 -3.45
CA ARG A 94 -19.72 20.67 -3.72
C ARG A 94 -19.78 19.70 -2.54
N ASP A 95 -19.60 20.19 -1.32
CA ASP A 95 -19.70 19.37 -0.10
C ASP A 95 -21.10 18.76 0.04
N GLU A 96 -22.14 19.55 -0.23
CA GLU A 96 -23.53 19.08 -0.22
C GLU A 96 -23.79 18.03 -1.31
N GLN A 97 -23.21 18.20 -2.50
CA GLN A 97 -23.29 17.20 -3.57
C GLN A 97 -22.62 15.88 -3.16
N TYR A 98 -21.42 15.92 -2.59
CA TYR A 98 -20.74 14.72 -2.10
C TYR A 98 -21.49 14.10 -0.93
N ARG A 99 -21.99 14.90 0.01
CA ARG A 99 -22.79 14.40 1.14
C ARG A 99 -24.01 13.63 0.66
N ASN A 100 -24.79 14.21 -0.24
CA ASN A 100 -25.97 13.56 -0.82
C ASN A 100 -25.61 12.28 -1.57
N PHE A 101 -24.51 12.29 -2.34
CA PHE A 101 -24.05 11.11 -3.04
C PHE A 101 -23.59 9.99 -2.08
N LEU A 102 -22.73 10.29 -1.10
CA LEU A 102 -22.26 9.31 -0.12
C LEU A 102 -23.41 8.76 0.73
N ARG A 103 -24.43 9.57 1.04
CA ARG A 103 -25.66 9.10 1.72
C ARG A 103 -26.47 8.12 0.86
N SER A 104 -26.34 8.16 -0.46
CA SER A 104 -26.96 7.19 -1.37
C SER A 104 -26.22 5.85 -1.44
N VAL A 105 -24.95 5.82 -1.04
CA VAL A 105 -24.13 4.60 -0.98
C VAL A 105 -24.59 3.74 0.19
N SER A 106 -24.99 2.50 -0.07
CA SER A 106 -25.58 1.60 0.93
C SER A 106 -24.69 1.38 2.16
N LEU A 107 -23.37 1.39 1.96
CA LEU A 107 -22.36 1.28 3.00
C LEU A 107 -22.31 2.51 3.91
N LEU A 108 -22.43 3.72 3.35
CA LEU A 108 -22.16 4.97 4.06
C LEU A 108 -23.44 5.70 4.50
N LYS A 109 -24.62 5.25 4.05
CA LYS A 109 -25.91 5.90 4.31
C LYS A 109 -26.19 6.18 5.79
N ASN A 110 -25.73 5.31 6.69
CA ASN A 110 -25.99 5.39 8.14
C ASN A 110 -24.79 5.94 8.94
N LEU A 111 -23.73 6.38 8.28
CA LEU A 111 -22.53 6.86 8.97
C LEU A 111 -22.84 8.16 9.75
N PRO A 112 -22.37 8.33 10.99
CA PRO A 112 -22.54 9.59 11.72
C PRO A 112 -22.04 10.82 10.95
N GLU A 113 -22.66 11.99 11.17
CA GLU A 113 -22.34 13.22 10.40
C GLU A 113 -20.89 13.69 10.56
N ASP A 114 -20.29 13.52 11.75
CA ASP A 114 -18.90 13.86 12.01
C ASP A 114 -17.94 12.97 11.22
N LYS A 115 -18.25 11.67 11.12
CA LYS A 115 -17.49 10.69 10.35
C LYS A 115 -17.64 10.91 8.85
N LEU A 116 -18.85 11.21 8.38
CA LEU A 116 -19.11 11.50 6.97
C LEU A 116 -18.40 12.79 6.53
N THR A 117 -18.39 13.82 7.38
CA THR A 117 -17.69 15.07 7.09
C THR A 117 -16.19 14.85 6.97
N LYS A 118 -15.57 14.05 7.85
CA LYS A 118 -14.16 13.66 7.71
C LYS A 118 -13.87 12.94 6.39
N ILE A 119 -14.77 12.06 5.94
CA ILE A 119 -14.62 11.43 4.63
C ILE A 119 -14.64 12.48 3.52
N ILE A 120 -15.63 13.39 3.51
CA ILE A 120 -15.76 14.43 2.48
C ILE A 120 -14.51 15.33 2.45
N ASP A 121 -13.97 15.69 3.61
CA ASP A 121 -12.80 16.57 3.74
C ASP A 121 -11.52 15.94 3.17
N CYS A 122 -11.42 14.61 3.19
CA CYS A 122 -10.25 13.84 2.75
C CYS A 122 -10.45 13.13 1.40
N LEU A 123 -11.57 13.40 0.71
CA LEU A 123 -11.96 12.65 -0.47
C LEU A 123 -11.23 13.15 -1.71
N GLU A 124 -10.57 12.23 -2.41
CA GLU A 124 -9.94 12.50 -3.71
C GLU A 124 -10.80 11.96 -4.85
N VAL A 125 -10.69 12.57 -6.03
CA VAL A 125 -11.38 12.11 -7.24
C VAL A 125 -10.34 11.69 -8.26
N GLU A 126 -10.41 10.43 -8.67
CA GLU A 126 -9.58 9.88 -9.73
C GLU A 126 -10.43 9.52 -10.95
N TYR A 127 -9.83 9.70 -12.14
CA TYR A 127 -10.48 9.44 -13.41
C TYR A 127 -9.73 8.36 -14.18
N TYR A 128 -10.51 7.51 -14.83
CA TYR A 128 -10.02 6.35 -15.56
C TYR A 128 -10.71 6.25 -16.92
N ASP A 129 -9.94 5.86 -17.93
CA ASP A 129 -10.47 5.60 -19.27
C ASP A 129 -10.70 4.11 -19.49
N LYS A 130 -11.47 3.80 -20.55
CA LYS A 130 -11.85 2.42 -20.84
C LYS A 130 -10.62 1.52 -20.99
N GLY A 131 -10.59 0.45 -20.20
CA GLY A 131 -9.51 -0.53 -20.19
C GLY A 131 -8.45 -0.28 -19.11
N ASP A 132 -8.48 0.87 -18.44
CA ASP A 132 -7.57 1.15 -17.33
C ASP A 132 -7.84 0.23 -16.15
N TYR A 133 -6.75 -0.22 -15.53
CA TYR A 133 -6.80 -0.98 -14.29
C TYR A 133 -6.77 -0.02 -13.11
N ILE A 134 -7.89 0.03 -12.40
CA ILE A 134 -8.03 0.79 -11.15
C ILE A 134 -7.37 0.02 -9.99
N ILE A 135 -7.52 -1.31 -10.02
CA ILE A 135 -6.87 -2.24 -9.10
C ILE A 135 -6.36 -3.42 -9.93
N ARG A 136 -5.14 -3.89 -9.64
CA ARG A 136 -4.65 -5.18 -10.13
C ARG A 136 -4.66 -6.22 -9.03
N GLU A 137 -5.04 -7.42 -9.42
CA GLU A 137 -4.99 -8.59 -8.54
C GLU A 137 -3.54 -8.88 -8.09
N GLY A 138 -3.35 -9.22 -6.82
CA GLY A 138 -2.07 -9.55 -6.22
C GLY A 138 -1.24 -8.37 -5.72
N GLU A 139 -1.62 -7.13 -6.04
CA GLU A 139 -0.94 -5.93 -5.54
C GLU A 139 -1.30 -5.65 -4.07
N GLU A 140 -0.42 -4.97 -3.34
CA GLU A 140 -0.77 -4.45 -2.02
C GLU A 140 -1.80 -3.32 -2.15
N GLY A 141 -2.84 -3.38 -1.33
CA GLY A 141 -3.98 -2.47 -1.42
C GLY A 141 -4.21 -1.63 -0.18
N SER A 142 -3.98 -0.32 -0.26
CA SER A 142 -4.18 0.62 0.87
C SER A 142 -5.26 1.67 0.62
N THR A 143 -6.06 1.53 -0.43
CA THR A 143 -7.12 2.49 -0.79
C THR A 143 -8.49 1.82 -0.96
N PHE A 144 -9.53 2.55 -0.59
CA PHE A 144 -10.93 2.20 -0.78
C PHE A 144 -11.53 3.12 -1.84
N PHE A 145 -12.37 2.56 -2.71
CA PHE A 145 -12.95 3.27 -3.84
C PHE A 145 -14.47 3.22 -3.83
N ILE A 146 -15.09 4.34 -4.20
CA ILE A 146 -16.53 4.45 -4.44
C ILE A 146 -16.74 4.94 -5.87
N LEU A 147 -17.50 4.19 -6.67
CA LEU A 147 -17.73 4.52 -8.07
C LEU A 147 -18.74 5.67 -8.18
N ALA A 148 -18.28 6.87 -8.54
CA ALA A 148 -19.11 8.07 -8.68
C ALA A 148 -19.75 8.21 -10.07
N LYS A 149 -19.08 7.70 -11.11
CA LYS A 149 -19.54 7.76 -12.50
C LYS A 149 -18.98 6.59 -13.30
N GLY A 150 -19.80 6.06 -14.22
CA GLY A 150 -19.41 5.01 -15.16
C GLY A 150 -19.63 3.60 -14.62
N LYS A 151 -18.96 2.63 -15.24
CA LYS A 151 -19.00 1.20 -14.90
C LYS A 151 -17.62 0.59 -14.92
N VAL A 152 -17.41 -0.38 -14.05
CA VAL A 152 -16.16 -1.14 -13.96
C VAL A 152 -16.47 -2.62 -13.90
N LYS A 153 -15.61 -3.45 -14.48
CA LYS A 153 -15.69 -4.90 -14.35
C LYS A 153 -14.70 -5.42 -13.34
N VAL A 154 -15.15 -6.38 -12.54
CA VAL A 154 -14.34 -7.14 -11.60
C VAL A 154 -13.95 -8.44 -12.27
N THR A 155 -12.65 -8.68 -12.42
CA THR A 155 -12.14 -9.94 -12.97
C THR A 155 -11.16 -10.56 -12.00
N GLN A 156 -11.17 -11.88 -11.89
CA GLN A 156 -10.24 -12.60 -11.02
C GLN A 156 -9.68 -13.81 -11.76
N SER A 157 -8.41 -14.10 -11.50
CA SER A 157 -7.76 -15.32 -11.95
C SER A 157 -8.45 -16.51 -11.30
N THR A 158 -9.09 -17.34 -12.11
CA THR A 158 -9.79 -18.55 -11.64
C THR A 158 -9.13 -19.79 -12.22
N GLU A 159 -9.38 -20.91 -11.56
CA GLU A 159 -8.69 -22.14 -11.88
C GLU A 159 -9.22 -22.79 -13.16
N GLY A 160 -8.32 -23.19 -14.05
CA GLY A 160 -8.65 -23.81 -15.34
C GLY A 160 -8.82 -22.82 -16.50
N HIS A 161 -8.62 -21.52 -16.25
CA HIS A 161 -8.63 -20.49 -17.29
C HIS A 161 -7.31 -19.74 -17.32
N ASP A 162 -6.73 -19.60 -18.51
CA ASP A 162 -5.48 -18.82 -18.71
C ASP A 162 -5.72 -17.31 -18.58
N GLN A 163 -6.97 -16.86 -18.69
CA GLN A 163 -7.36 -15.46 -18.56
C GLN A 163 -8.28 -15.24 -17.35
N PRO A 164 -8.13 -14.10 -16.63
CA PRO A 164 -9.03 -13.70 -15.56
C PRO A 164 -10.49 -13.73 -16.01
N GLN A 165 -11.35 -14.34 -15.20
CA GLN A 165 -12.77 -14.48 -15.50
C GLN A 165 -13.56 -13.30 -14.93
N LEU A 166 -14.60 -12.87 -15.64
CA LEU A 166 -15.53 -11.85 -15.19
C LEU A 166 -16.35 -12.37 -14.00
N ILE A 167 -16.25 -11.67 -12.86
CA ILE A 167 -16.99 -11.99 -11.64
C ILE A 167 -18.29 -11.20 -11.58
N LYS A 168 -18.20 -9.87 -11.76
CA LYS A 168 -19.34 -8.95 -11.79
C LYS A 168 -18.97 -7.62 -12.43
N THR A 169 -19.97 -6.85 -12.82
CA THR A 169 -19.80 -5.43 -13.16
C THR A 169 -20.36 -4.60 -12.01
N LEU A 170 -19.65 -3.52 -11.66
CA LEU A 170 -20.07 -2.52 -10.69
C LEU A 170 -20.49 -1.23 -11.40
N GLN A 171 -21.45 -0.53 -10.81
CA GLN A 171 -22.05 0.70 -11.30
C GLN A 171 -21.98 1.80 -10.25
N LYS A 172 -22.36 3.03 -10.65
CA LYS A 172 -22.41 4.19 -9.77
C LYS A 172 -23.09 3.87 -8.43
N GLY A 173 -22.43 4.27 -7.34
CA GLY A 173 -22.90 4.06 -5.96
C GLY A 173 -22.41 2.76 -5.33
N GLU A 174 -21.81 1.86 -6.12
CA GLU A 174 -21.11 0.69 -5.60
C GLU A 174 -19.65 1.03 -5.25
N TYR A 175 -19.01 0.15 -4.50
CA TYR A 175 -17.68 0.35 -3.94
C TYR A 175 -16.84 -0.92 -4.06
N PHE A 176 -15.53 -0.76 -3.92
CA PHE A 176 -14.56 -1.86 -3.99
C PHE A 176 -13.25 -1.50 -3.26
N GLY A 177 -12.44 -2.53 -3.01
CA GLY A 177 -11.12 -2.39 -2.37
C GLY A 177 -11.15 -2.46 -0.84
N GLU A 178 -12.31 -2.65 -0.23
CA GLU A 178 -12.49 -2.78 1.22
C GLU A 178 -11.80 -4.01 1.80
N LYS A 179 -11.75 -5.11 1.04
CA LYS A 179 -11.18 -6.39 1.50
C LYS A 179 -9.73 -6.24 1.96
N ALA A 180 -8.87 -5.61 1.15
CA ALA A 180 -7.45 -5.40 1.48
C ALA A 180 -7.24 -4.50 2.72
N LEU A 181 -8.23 -3.66 3.06
CA LEU A 181 -8.16 -2.81 4.26
C LEU A 181 -8.59 -3.54 5.54
N ILE A 182 -9.49 -4.52 5.41
CA ILE A 182 -10.06 -5.25 6.56
C ILE A 182 -9.26 -6.51 6.88
N SER A 183 -8.77 -7.22 5.86
CA SER A 183 -8.03 -8.47 6.04
C SER A 183 -6.51 -8.32 5.97
N GLU A 184 -6.00 -7.07 5.89
CA GLU A 184 -4.56 -6.75 5.73
C GLU A 184 -3.86 -7.57 4.62
N ASP A 185 -4.58 -7.79 3.53
CA ASP A 185 -4.19 -8.73 2.46
C ASP A 185 -3.97 -8.00 1.12
N VAL A 186 -3.46 -8.72 0.13
CA VAL A 186 -3.34 -8.22 -1.24
C VAL A 186 -4.71 -8.08 -1.92
N ARG A 187 -4.74 -7.31 -3.00
CA ARG A 187 -5.93 -7.12 -3.84
C ARG A 187 -6.37 -8.45 -4.44
N SER A 188 -7.56 -8.92 -4.10
CA SER A 188 -8.04 -10.25 -4.51
C SER A 188 -8.55 -10.33 -5.95
N ALA A 189 -8.73 -9.21 -6.64
CA ALA A 189 -9.28 -9.17 -7.99
C ALA A 189 -8.85 -7.89 -8.72
N ASN A 190 -8.89 -7.92 -10.04
CA ASN A 190 -8.71 -6.75 -10.88
C ASN A 190 -10.01 -5.94 -10.97
N ILE A 191 -9.89 -4.63 -11.01
CA ILE A 191 -10.99 -3.70 -11.28
C ILE A 191 -10.61 -2.90 -12.52
N ILE A 192 -11.41 -3.00 -13.58
CA ILE A 192 -11.08 -2.44 -14.89
C ILE A 192 -12.23 -1.55 -15.38
N ALA A 193 -11.92 -0.33 -15.80
CA ALA A 193 -12.91 0.60 -16.35
C ALA A 193 -13.52 0.06 -17.67
N GLU A 194 -14.85 0.09 -17.78
CA GLU A 194 -15.58 -0.36 -18.98
C GLU A 194 -15.93 0.78 -19.95
N GLU A 195 -15.78 2.03 -19.49
CA GLU A 195 -16.17 3.26 -20.18
C GLU A 195 -15.08 4.33 -19.98
N ASN A 196 -15.09 5.38 -20.82
CA ASN A 196 -14.22 6.54 -20.62
C ASN A 196 -14.78 7.46 -19.53
N ASP A 197 -13.91 8.29 -18.95
CA ASP A 197 -14.28 9.22 -17.89
C ASP A 197 -15.00 8.55 -16.69
N VAL A 198 -14.60 7.32 -16.35
CA VAL A 198 -15.00 6.66 -15.09
C VAL A 198 -14.41 7.47 -13.94
N ALA A 199 -15.23 7.81 -12.95
CA ALA A 199 -14.79 8.60 -11.81
C ALA A 199 -14.96 7.82 -10.51
N CYS A 200 -13.88 7.74 -9.74
CA CYS A 200 -13.84 7.09 -8.44
C CYS A 200 -13.55 8.12 -7.36
N LEU A 201 -14.30 8.03 -6.25
CA LEU A 201 -13.93 8.69 -5.01
C LEU A 201 -12.97 7.78 -4.26
N VAL A 202 -11.83 8.31 -3.82
CA VAL A 202 -10.74 7.55 -3.22
C VAL A 202 -10.56 7.96 -1.78
N ILE A 203 -10.43 6.96 -0.91
CA ILE A 203 -10.19 7.12 0.52
C ILE A 203 -9.00 6.23 0.89
N ASP A 204 -7.98 6.80 1.52
CA ASP A 204 -6.82 6.04 1.99
C ASP A 204 -7.15 5.18 3.23
N ARG A 205 -6.24 4.25 3.55
CA ARG A 205 -6.39 3.33 4.69
C ARG A 205 -6.52 4.06 6.02
N GLU A 206 -5.76 5.14 6.24
CA GLU A 206 -5.78 5.86 7.51
C GLU A 206 -7.15 6.50 7.74
N THR A 207 -7.64 7.23 6.75
CA THR A 207 -8.96 7.88 6.74
C THR A 207 -10.06 6.83 6.87
N PHE A 208 -9.97 5.71 6.14
CA PHE A 208 -10.92 4.61 6.24
C PHE A 208 -10.97 4.06 7.68
N ASN A 209 -9.83 3.77 8.28
CA ASN A 209 -9.76 3.22 9.64
C ASN A 209 -10.29 4.21 10.69
N GLN A 210 -9.93 5.49 10.59
CA GLN A 210 -10.38 6.53 11.53
C GLN A 210 -11.86 6.88 11.39
N THR A 211 -12.49 6.55 10.26
CA THR A 211 -13.90 6.79 9.99
C THR A 211 -14.69 5.49 10.02
N VAL A 212 -14.72 4.77 8.90
CA VAL A 212 -15.42 3.51 8.70
C VAL A 212 -14.97 2.42 9.69
N GLY A 213 -13.66 2.26 9.90
CA GLY A 213 -13.10 1.21 10.76
C GLY A 213 -13.47 1.32 12.24
N THR A 214 -13.77 2.52 12.74
CA THR A 214 -14.22 2.71 14.13
C THR A 214 -15.73 2.60 14.32
N PHE A 215 -16.51 2.51 13.25
CA PHE A 215 -17.97 2.43 13.34
C PHE A 215 -18.39 0.96 13.40
N GLU A 216 -18.55 0.42 14.62
CA GLU A 216 -18.71 -1.02 14.89
C GLU A 216 -19.79 -1.72 14.05
N GLU A 217 -20.94 -1.09 13.82
CA GLU A 217 -22.03 -1.68 13.03
C GLU A 217 -21.58 -1.91 11.58
N LEU A 218 -20.90 -0.91 11.01
CA LEU A 218 -20.41 -0.96 9.64
C LEU A 218 -19.20 -1.88 9.50
N GLN A 219 -18.33 -1.90 10.51
CA GLN A 219 -17.21 -2.83 10.59
C GLN A 219 -17.73 -4.28 10.56
N LYS A 220 -18.71 -4.63 11.40
CA LYS A 220 -19.32 -5.97 11.42
C LYS A 220 -19.97 -6.34 10.08
N TYR A 221 -20.68 -5.39 9.46
CA TYR A 221 -21.25 -5.58 8.13
C TYR A 221 -20.17 -5.89 7.09
N LEU A 222 -19.09 -5.10 7.09
CA LEU A 222 -17.97 -5.25 6.17
C LEU A 222 -17.19 -6.54 6.40
N GLU A 223 -16.90 -6.91 7.64
CA GLU A 223 -16.26 -8.19 7.99
C GLU A 223 -17.09 -9.38 7.48
N GLY A 224 -18.41 -9.35 7.69
CA GLY A 224 -19.33 -10.37 7.18
C GLY A 224 -19.37 -10.42 5.65
N TYR A 225 -19.38 -9.26 4.99
CA TYR A 225 -19.33 -9.15 3.53
C TYR A 225 -18.00 -9.69 2.97
N VAL A 226 -16.87 -9.29 3.55
CA VAL A 226 -15.53 -9.78 3.18
C VAL A 226 -15.41 -11.29 3.41
N ALA A 227 -15.93 -11.83 4.52
CA ALA A 227 -15.96 -13.26 4.76
C ALA A 227 -16.75 -14.04 3.69
N ASN A 228 -17.81 -13.44 3.15
CA ASN A 228 -18.55 -14.05 2.02
C ASN A 228 -17.74 -14.00 0.74
N LEU A 229 -17.06 -12.88 0.44
CA LEU A 229 -16.15 -12.79 -0.70
C LEU A 229 -15.03 -13.83 -0.61
N ASN A 230 -14.41 -14.00 0.57
CA ASN A 230 -13.37 -15.01 0.81
C ASN A 230 -13.89 -16.42 0.52
N ARG A 231 -15.08 -16.79 1.01
CA ARG A 231 -15.68 -18.09 0.72
C ARG A 231 -15.95 -18.30 -0.76
N ASP A 232 -16.37 -17.26 -1.47
CA ASP A 232 -16.61 -17.36 -2.91
C ASP A 232 -15.31 -17.42 -3.72
N ASP A 233 -14.26 -16.73 -3.27
CA ASP A 233 -12.90 -16.82 -3.82
C ASP A 233 -12.38 -18.25 -3.61
N GLU A 234 -12.47 -18.79 -2.40
CA GLU A 234 -12.08 -20.18 -2.08
C GLU A 234 -12.82 -21.20 -2.95
N LYS A 235 -14.14 -21.05 -3.16
CA LYS A 235 -14.90 -21.94 -4.07
C LYS A 235 -14.40 -21.85 -5.51
N ARG A 236 -13.99 -20.66 -5.97
CA ARG A 236 -13.40 -20.44 -7.29
C ARG A 236 -11.99 -21.05 -7.39
N HIS A 237 -11.26 -21.09 -6.27
CA HIS A 237 -9.92 -21.68 -6.12
C HIS A 237 -9.90 -23.14 -5.60
N ALA A 238 -11.05 -23.77 -5.37
CA ALA A 238 -11.10 -25.17 -4.93
C ALA A 238 -11.16 -26.17 -6.12
N LYS A 239 -11.37 -25.69 -7.35
CA LYS A 239 -11.60 -26.54 -8.54
C LYS A 239 -10.31 -27.07 -9.22
N ARG A 240 -9.11 -26.61 -8.85
CA ARG A 240 -7.76 -27.17 -9.15
C ARG A 240 -7.51 -28.46 -8.39
N SER A 241 -8.23 -28.68 -7.28
CA SER A 241 -7.84 -29.70 -6.29
C SER A 241 -7.97 -31.13 -6.84
N MET A 242 -8.74 -31.38 -7.91
CA MET A 242 -8.91 -32.73 -8.47
C MET A 242 -7.92 -33.13 -9.57
N SER A 243 -7.09 -32.23 -10.10
CA SER A 243 -6.06 -32.59 -11.10
C SER A 243 -4.63 -32.40 -10.57
N SER A 244 -4.41 -31.45 -9.65
CA SER A 244 -3.11 -31.23 -8.98
C SER A 244 -2.78 -32.27 -7.88
N TRP A 245 -3.80 -32.92 -7.30
CA TRP A 245 -3.62 -33.92 -6.21
C TRP A 245 -2.69 -35.10 -6.53
N LYS A 246 -2.44 -35.42 -7.80
CA LYS A 246 -1.50 -36.50 -8.15
C LYS A 246 -0.04 -36.07 -8.01
N LEU A 247 0.28 -34.81 -8.30
CA LEU A 247 1.65 -34.28 -8.20
C LEU A 247 1.97 -33.82 -6.77
N SER A 248 1.01 -33.20 -6.08
CA SER A 248 1.17 -32.75 -4.70
C SER A 248 1.23 -33.91 -3.70
N LYS A 249 0.56 -35.05 -3.96
CA LYS A 249 0.61 -36.22 -3.08
C LYS A 249 1.99 -36.87 -3.04
N ALA A 250 2.68 -36.95 -4.18
CA ALA A 250 4.06 -37.45 -4.26
C ALA A 250 5.04 -36.57 -3.47
N LEU A 251 4.98 -35.24 -3.67
CA LEU A 251 5.77 -34.27 -2.90
C LEU A 251 5.41 -34.25 -1.41
N SER A 252 4.14 -34.47 -1.05
CA SER A 252 3.70 -34.50 0.35
C SER A 252 4.18 -35.74 1.10
N LEU A 253 4.24 -36.91 0.45
CA LEU A 253 4.71 -38.15 1.07
C LEU A 253 6.20 -38.09 1.41
N GLU A 254 7.04 -37.60 0.50
CA GLU A 254 8.47 -37.38 0.77
C GLU A 254 8.68 -36.33 1.86
N MET A 255 7.88 -35.27 1.89
CA MET A 255 7.97 -34.22 2.92
C MET A 255 7.48 -34.68 4.30
N ILE A 256 6.45 -35.54 4.34
CA ILE A 256 5.96 -36.17 5.58
C ILE A 256 7.04 -37.11 6.12
N GLN A 257 7.66 -37.94 5.26
CA GLN A 257 8.80 -38.76 5.65
C GLN A 257 9.97 -37.92 6.16
N LEU A 258 10.24 -36.76 5.53
CA LEU A 258 11.28 -35.84 5.97
C LEU A 258 10.99 -35.22 7.34
N LYS A 259 9.74 -34.78 7.58
CA LYS A 259 9.29 -34.22 8.87
C LYS A 259 9.29 -35.28 9.98
N GLU A 260 8.84 -36.50 9.71
CA GLU A 260 8.88 -37.61 10.68
C GLU A 260 10.32 -38.00 11.03
N LYS A 261 11.23 -38.03 10.05
CA LYS A 261 12.64 -38.32 10.29
C LYS A 261 13.30 -37.29 11.19
N VAL A 262 12.97 -36.02 10.98
CA VAL A 262 13.53 -34.87 11.69
C VAL A 262 12.85 -34.68 13.07
N ALA A 263 11.58 -35.08 13.23
CA ALA A 263 10.87 -35.12 14.51
C ALA A 263 11.43 -36.17 15.51
N ARG A 264 12.25 -37.12 15.04
CA ARG A 264 12.97 -38.08 15.90
C ARG A 264 14.23 -37.51 16.55
N PHE A 265 14.59 -36.25 16.27
CA PHE A 265 15.69 -35.59 16.95
C PHE A 265 15.27 -35.22 18.39
N SER A 266 16.13 -35.50 19.36
CA SER A 266 15.86 -35.17 20.76
C SER A 266 15.61 -33.68 20.91
N SER A 267 14.51 -33.31 21.56
CA SER A 267 14.12 -31.92 21.83
C SER A 267 15.19 -31.15 22.63
N SER A 268 16.03 -31.87 23.39
CA SER A 268 17.10 -31.30 24.20
C SER A 268 18.40 -31.03 23.44
N SER A 269 18.64 -31.69 22.30
CA SER A 269 19.87 -31.51 21.52
C SER A 269 19.70 -31.78 20.01
N PRO A 270 18.77 -31.07 19.33
CA PRO A 270 18.32 -31.42 17.99
C PRO A 270 19.42 -31.35 16.92
N PHE A 271 20.50 -30.62 17.19
CA PHE A 271 21.60 -30.39 16.26
C PHE A 271 22.78 -31.37 16.41
N GLN A 272 22.81 -32.23 17.43
CA GLN A 272 23.92 -33.20 17.62
C GLN A 272 23.96 -34.27 16.52
N ASN A 273 22.84 -34.51 15.86
CA ASN A 273 22.68 -35.48 14.79
C ASN A 273 23.00 -34.91 13.40
N LEU A 274 23.43 -33.64 13.32
CA LEU A 274 23.79 -32.98 12.07
C LEU A 274 25.31 -32.80 11.98
N GLU A 275 25.85 -33.08 10.81
CA GLU A 275 27.24 -32.82 10.42
C GLU A 275 27.25 -31.64 9.45
N ILE A 276 28.06 -30.62 9.74
CA ILE A 276 28.24 -29.46 8.86
C ILE A 276 29.19 -29.86 7.73
N ILE A 277 28.73 -29.78 6.49
CA ILE A 277 29.52 -30.10 5.30
C ILE A 277 30.26 -28.87 4.78
N ALA A 278 29.54 -27.75 4.60
CA ALA A 278 30.09 -26.53 4.00
C ALA A 278 29.26 -25.30 4.36
N THR A 279 29.84 -24.11 4.28
CA THR A 279 29.07 -22.86 4.30
C THR A 279 28.58 -22.55 2.89
N LEU A 280 27.27 -22.39 2.73
CA LEU A 280 26.60 -22.09 1.47
C LEU A 280 26.46 -20.58 1.20
N GLY A 281 26.43 -19.76 2.25
CA GLY A 281 26.34 -18.31 2.11
C GLY A 281 26.47 -17.57 3.43
N VAL A 282 26.89 -16.30 3.37
CA VAL A 282 27.00 -15.40 4.53
C VAL A 282 26.30 -14.10 4.17
N GLY A 283 25.43 -13.61 5.05
CA GLY A 283 24.67 -12.36 4.88
C GLY A 283 24.73 -11.48 6.13
N GLY A 284 24.12 -10.30 6.07
CA GLY A 284 24.20 -9.29 7.15
C GLY A 284 23.78 -9.81 8.53
N PHE A 285 22.80 -10.73 8.58
CA PHE A 285 22.24 -11.24 9.82
C PHE A 285 22.83 -12.58 10.29
N GLY A 286 23.64 -13.25 9.46
CA GLY A 286 24.08 -14.61 9.77
C GLY A 286 24.69 -15.39 8.60
N ARG A 287 24.70 -16.72 8.73
CA ARG A 287 25.27 -17.63 7.72
C ARG A 287 24.36 -18.83 7.46
N VAL A 288 24.49 -19.41 6.28
CA VAL A 288 23.79 -20.62 5.84
C VAL A 288 24.80 -21.74 5.68
N GLU A 289 24.60 -22.84 6.37
CA GLU A 289 25.45 -24.04 6.37
C GLU A 289 24.72 -25.20 5.68
N LEU A 290 25.37 -25.91 4.77
CA LEU A 290 24.94 -27.22 4.31
C LEU A 290 25.23 -28.22 5.42
N VAL A 291 24.18 -28.87 5.92
CA VAL A 291 24.28 -29.87 6.98
C VAL A 291 23.72 -31.20 6.51
N LYS A 292 24.25 -32.32 7.01
CA LYS A 292 23.79 -33.67 6.69
C LYS A 292 23.46 -34.43 7.96
N VAL A 293 22.41 -35.24 7.92
CA VAL A 293 22.09 -36.13 9.04
C VAL A 293 23.14 -37.22 9.12
N LYS A 294 23.75 -37.39 10.30
CA LYS A 294 24.73 -38.46 10.54
C LYS A 294 24.10 -39.81 10.19
N ASN A 295 24.82 -40.62 9.42
CA ASN A 295 24.40 -41.95 8.95
C ASN A 295 23.20 -41.98 7.97
N GLU A 296 22.72 -40.84 7.46
CA GLU A 296 21.73 -40.80 6.36
C GLU A 296 22.25 -39.95 5.19
N ASN A 297 21.83 -40.26 3.96
CA ASN A 297 22.20 -39.46 2.79
C ASN A 297 21.24 -38.27 2.54
N VAL A 298 20.84 -37.59 3.61
CA VAL A 298 19.90 -36.46 3.57
C VAL A 298 20.61 -35.21 4.05
N ALA A 299 20.61 -34.16 3.22
CA ALA A 299 21.24 -32.88 3.52
C ALA A 299 20.22 -31.73 3.52
N PHE A 300 20.51 -30.68 4.28
CA PHE A 300 19.66 -29.51 4.51
C PHE A 300 20.50 -28.22 4.50
N ALA A 301 19.83 -27.08 4.32
CA ALA A 301 20.43 -25.78 4.54
C ALA A 301 20.03 -25.26 5.94
N MET A 302 21.00 -24.99 6.80
CA MET A 302 20.79 -24.48 8.14
C MET A 302 21.15 -23.00 8.19
N LYS A 303 20.17 -22.13 8.45
CA LYS A 303 20.39 -20.69 8.61
C LYS A 303 20.64 -20.39 10.08
N CYS A 304 21.81 -19.83 10.38
CA CYS A 304 22.23 -19.42 11.72
C CYS A 304 22.21 -17.90 11.79
N ILE A 305 21.39 -17.33 12.68
CA ILE A 305 21.26 -15.89 12.87
C ILE A 305 21.84 -15.48 14.23
N ARG A 306 22.57 -14.36 14.24
CA ARG A 306 23.20 -13.83 15.47
C ARG A 306 22.16 -13.09 16.32
N LYS A 307 21.74 -13.68 17.44
CA LYS A 307 20.70 -13.13 18.33
C LYS A 307 21.04 -11.73 18.82
N LYS A 308 22.29 -11.49 19.22
CA LYS A 308 22.77 -10.17 19.63
C LYS A 308 22.55 -9.12 18.53
N HIS A 309 22.85 -9.46 17.28
CA HIS A 309 22.68 -8.54 16.15
C HIS A 309 21.20 -8.23 15.87
N ILE A 310 20.30 -9.23 15.97
CA ILE A 310 18.84 -9.01 15.83
C ILE A 310 18.33 -8.04 16.89
N VAL A 311 18.77 -8.21 18.14
CA VAL A 311 18.35 -7.37 19.27
C VAL A 311 18.92 -5.96 19.16
N ASP A 312 20.21 -5.83 18.86
CA ASP A 312 20.90 -4.54 18.72
C ASP A 312 20.30 -3.70 17.56
N THR A 313 19.81 -4.36 16.50
CA THR A 313 19.19 -3.71 15.32
C THR A 313 17.66 -3.61 15.41
N LYS A 314 17.05 -4.06 16.52
CA LYS A 314 15.59 -4.08 16.76
C LYS A 314 14.78 -4.81 15.65
N GLN A 315 15.28 -5.92 15.14
CA GLN A 315 14.68 -6.67 14.02
C GLN A 315 13.89 -7.93 14.47
N GLN A 316 13.57 -8.06 15.75
CA GLN A 316 12.93 -9.26 16.31
C GLN A 316 11.59 -9.57 15.63
N GLU A 317 10.76 -8.55 15.42
CA GLU A 317 9.43 -8.71 14.79
C GLU A 317 9.53 -9.17 13.33
N HIS A 318 10.53 -8.71 12.58
CA HIS A 318 10.78 -9.17 11.21
C HIS A 318 11.21 -10.63 11.18
N VAL A 319 12.03 -11.09 12.14
CA VAL A 319 12.43 -12.50 12.25
C VAL A 319 11.21 -13.39 12.59
N TYR A 320 10.33 -12.94 13.49
CA TYR A 320 9.08 -13.66 13.79
C TYR A 320 8.13 -13.69 12.60
N SER A 321 8.05 -12.60 11.84
CA SER A 321 7.23 -12.50 10.63
C SER A 321 7.76 -13.42 9.53
N GLU A 322 9.07 -13.41 9.25
CA GLU A 322 9.72 -14.32 8.29
C GLU A 322 9.44 -15.78 8.66
N LYS A 323 9.54 -16.12 9.96
CA LYS A 323 9.20 -17.46 10.47
C LYS A 323 7.76 -17.85 10.15
N ARG A 324 6.79 -17.01 10.55
CA ARG A 324 5.36 -17.31 10.37
C ARG A 324 5.01 -17.48 8.90
N ILE A 325 5.50 -16.59 8.05
CA ILE A 325 5.30 -16.63 6.60
C ILE A 325 5.85 -17.95 6.03
N LEU A 326 7.08 -18.33 6.38
CA LEU A 326 7.69 -19.57 5.86
C LEU A 326 7.04 -20.86 6.39
N GLU A 327 6.35 -20.82 7.53
CA GLU A 327 5.57 -21.94 8.08
C GLU A 327 4.20 -22.10 7.39
N GLU A 328 3.59 -20.99 6.97
CA GLU A 328 2.28 -20.95 6.32
C GLU A 328 2.35 -21.23 4.81
N LEU A 329 3.49 -20.98 4.16
CA LEU A 329 3.65 -21.16 2.72
C LEU A 329 3.72 -22.63 2.30
N CYS A 330 2.72 -23.06 1.51
CA CYS A 330 2.66 -24.39 0.89
C CYS A 330 2.69 -24.32 -0.64
N SER A 331 3.87 -24.00 -1.21
CA SER A 331 4.11 -23.99 -2.65
C SER A 331 5.32 -24.87 -3.01
N PRO A 332 5.32 -25.58 -4.17
CA PRO A 332 6.48 -26.33 -4.65
C PRO A 332 7.63 -25.41 -5.13
N PHE A 333 7.37 -24.11 -5.31
CA PHE A 333 8.34 -23.12 -5.76
C PHE A 333 8.90 -22.26 -4.62
N ILE A 334 8.42 -22.48 -3.39
CA ILE A 334 8.85 -21.74 -2.20
C ILE A 334 9.54 -22.70 -1.25
N VAL A 335 10.68 -22.27 -0.71
CA VAL A 335 11.44 -23.05 0.27
C VAL A 335 10.62 -23.20 1.55
N LYS A 336 10.46 -24.42 2.03
CA LYS A 336 9.69 -24.70 3.25
C LYS A 336 10.58 -24.66 4.49
N SER A 337 10.08 -24.04 5.56
CA SER A 337 10.78 -24.06 6.84
C SER A 337 10.68 -25.42 7.54
N GLY A 338 11.70 -25.76 8.32
CA GLY A 338 11.80 -26.97 9.14
C GLY A 338 11.75 -26.68 10.64
N ILE A 339 12.56 -27.42 11.41
CA ILE A 339 12.64 -27.28 12.88
C ILE A 339 13.26 -25.92 13.27
N TRP A 340 12.61 -25.28 14.23
CA TRP A 340 13.12 -24.14 14.99
C TRP A 340 13.47 -24.59 16.40
N ALA A 341 14.70 -24.35 16.85
CA ALA A 341 15.09 -24.64 18.23
C ALA A 341 16.09 -23.60 18.77
N PRO A 342 15.86 -23.05 19.97
CA PRO A 342 16.88 -22.28 20.68
C PRO A 342 18.02 -23.21 21.10
N VAL A 343 19.25 -22.72 21.10
CA VAL A 343 20.41 -23.47 21.61
C VAL A 343 20.80 -22.91 22.99
N GLY A 344 20.74 -23.75 24.03
CA GLY A 344 21.21 -23.48 25.39
C GLY A 344 21.77 -24.75 26.04
N SER A 345 22.89 -24.64 26.76
CA SER A 345 23.58 -25.75 27.45
C SER A 345 22.87 -26.17 28.73
N GLU A 346 23.10 -27.44 29.12
CA GLU A 346 22.34 -28.28 30.06
C GLU A 346 22.26 -27.82 31.55
N GLU A 347 21.20 -28.33 32.21
CA GLU A 347 20.96 -28.58 33.66
C GLU A 347 20.38 -27.52 34.64
N LEU A 348 19.63 -28.03 35.64
CA LEU A 348 18.54 -27.48 36.50
C LEU A 348 18.99 -26.64 37.76
N VAL A 349 18.34 -25.48 38.11
CA VAL A 349 17.34 -25.20 39.24
C VAL A 349 17.91 -24.73 40.62
N PRO A 350 17.21 -24.05 41.59
CA PRO A 350 15.88 -23.34 41.70
C PRO A 350 15.97 -21.84 42.15
N SER A 351 14.95 -20.96 42.08
CA SER A 351 13.78 -20.87 42.99
C SER A 351 13.01 -19.54 42.78
N GLY A 352 11.69 -19.52 43.04
CA GLY A 352 10.98 -18.28 43.44
C GLY A 352 9.82 -17.78 42.56
N ALA A 353 8.67 -18.46 42.65
CA ALA A 353 7.25 -18.01 42.59
C ALA A 353 6.82 -16.68 41.92
N TRP A 354 5.73 -16.71 41.12
CA TRP A 354 4.34 -16.32 41.48
C TRP A 354 3.46 -16.19 40.20
N MET A 355 2.36 -16.95 40.11
CA MET A 355 1.28 -16.81 39.11
C MET A 355 0.03 -16.20 39.77
N PRO A 356 -0.74 -15.31 39.11
CA PRO A 356 -2.14 -15.07 39.45
C PRO A 356 -3.05 -16.14 38.83
N LYS A 357 -4.16 -16.42 39.53
CA LYS A 357 -5.17 -17.43 39.21
C LYS A 357 -6.00 -17.01 37.99
N ASP A 358 -6.19 -17.96 37.09
CA ASP A 358 -7.07 -18.01 35.90
C ASP A 358 -6.59 -17.34 34.59
N PRO A 359 -5.84 -18.06 33.73
CA PRO A 359 -5.69 -17.76 32.30
C PRO A 359 -6.70 -18.56 31.41
N PRO A 360 -7.18 -17.98 30.28
CA PRO A 360 -8.11 -18.60 29.33
C PRO A 360 -7.47 -19.72 28.47
N PRO A 361 -8.26 -20.55 27.77
CA PRO A 361 -7.82 -21.85 27.23
C PRO A 361 -7.09 -21.75 25.87
N TYR A 362 -6.06 -20.91 25.79
CA TYR A 362 -5.13 -20.91 24.66
C TYR A 362 -3.69 -20.93 25.18
N ASN A 363 -2.96 -21.99 24.82
CA ASN A 363 -1.58 -22.22 25.19
C ASN A 363 -0.66 -21.11 24.65
N TYR A 364 -0.45 -20.05 25.42
CA TYR A 364 0.73 -19.21 25.31
C TYR A 364 1.84 -19.85 26.13
N CYS A 365 2.90 -20.31 25.46
CA CYS A 365 4.13 -20.70 26.15
C CYS A 365 4.84 -19.41 26.58
N SER A 366 4.75 -19.09 27.88
CA SER A 366 5.49 -18.00 28.51
C SER A 366 7.00 -18.16 28.32
N PHE A 367 7.66 -17.09 27.89
CA PHE A 367 9.12 -17.01 27.81
C PHE A 367 9.73 -16.93 29.21
N CYS A 368 10.57 -17.89 29.59
CA CYS A 368 11.64 -17.67 30.57
C CYS A 368 12.82 -17.03 29.84
N ILE A 369 13.22 -15.83 30.25
CA ILE A 369 14.42 -15.16 29.75
C ILE A 369 15.63 -15.85 30.38
N ASP A 370 16.37 -16.62 29.60
CA ASP A 370 17.74 -17.01 29.93
C ASP A 370 18.73 -16.21 29.07
N HIS A 371 19.69 -15.55 29.73
CA HIS A 371 20.44 -14.42 29.19
C HIS A 371 21.84 -14.78 28.66
N GLN A 372 22.08 -16.05 28.29
CA GLN A 372 23.44 -16.53 27.98
C GLN A 372 23.67 -17.18 26.60
N SER A 373 22.70 -17.13 25.67
CA SER A 373 22.88 -17.63 24.29
C SER A 373 23.05 -16.50 23.26
N LEU A 374 24.14 -16.52 22.47
CA LEU A 374 24.50 -15.47 21.50
C LEU A 374 24.03 -15.74 20.05
N GLU A 375 23.61 -16.96 19.71
CA GLU A 375 23.17 -17.36 18.37
C GLU A 375 21.84 -18.14 18.40
N GLU A 376 20.92 -17.82 17.49
CA GLU A 376 19.73 -18.63 17.21
C GLU A 376 19.92 -19.39 15.89
N LYS A 377 19.62 -20.69 15.90
CA LYS A 377 19.81 -21.58 14.73
C LYS A 377 18.49 -22.20 14.33
N TYR A 378 18.25 -22.31 13.03
CA TYR A 378 17.11 -23.04 12.50
C TYR A 378 17.46 -23.74 11.18
N VAL A 379 16.76 -24.84 10.92
CA VAL A 379 16.99 -25.67 9.72
C VAL A 379 15.90 -25.36 8.71
N ILE A 380 16.33 -24.97 7.51
CA ILE A 380 15.45 -24.77 6.35
C ILE A 380 15.52 -26.03 5.49
N LEU A 381 14.38 -26.67 5.25
CA LEU A 381 14.31 -27.97 4.57
C LEU A 381 14.15 -27.74 3.05
N GLY A 382 15.22 -28.01 2.30
CA GLY A 382 15.22 -27.97 0.83
C GLY A 382 15.42 -29.37 0.24
N HIS A 383 14.64 -29.72 -0.78
CA HIS A 383 14.80 -30.97 -1.54
C HIS A 383 16.04 -30.93 -2.45
N GLY A 384 16.79 -32.03 -2.56
CA GLY A 384 18.11 -32.11 -3.20
C GLY A 384 18.20 -31.70 -4.67
N SER A 385 17.08 -31.66 -5.42
CA SER A 385 17.06 -31.12 -6.79
C SER A 385 17.05 -29.58 -6.84
N LEU A 386 16.53 -28.91 -5.81
CA LEU A 386 16.51 -27.46 -5.68
C LEU A 386 17.83 -26.91 -5.13
N VAL A 387 18.59 -27.71 -4.37
CA VAL A 387 19.90 -27.29 -3.82
C VAL A 387 20.93 -27.06 -4.93
N ASN A 388 20.95 -27.89 -5.98
CA ASN A 388 21.85 -27.71 -7.13
C ASN A 388 21.46 -26.49 -7.99
N SER A 389 20.16 -26.21 -8.16
CA SER A 389 19.69 -25.00 -8.86
C SER A 389 19.95 -23.72 -8.05
N TRP A 390 19.96 -23.83 -6.71
CA TRP A 390 20.21 -22.72 -5.80
C TRP A 390 21.68 -22.31 -5.77
N VAL A 391 22.61 -23.27 -5.77
CA VAL A 391 24.07 -22.97 -5.84
C VAL A 391 24.43 -22.20 -7.13
N SER A 392 23.69 -22.39 -8.22
CA SER A 392 23.96 -21.66 -9.48
C SER A 392 23.31 -20.28 -9.57
N SER A 393 22.23 -20.00 -8.84
CA SER A 393 21.49 -18.72 -8.95
C SER A 393 21.78 -17.74 -7.81
N VAL A 394 22.17 -18.20 -6.63
CA VAL A 394 22.42 -17.33 -5.47
C VAL A 394 23.85 -16.77 -5.43
N VAL A 395 24.75 -17.24 -6.29
CA VAL A 395 26.13 -16.72 -6.38
C VAL A 395 26.24 -15.37 -7.11
N LYS A 396 25.14 -14.79 -7.64
CA LYS A 396 25.23 -13.54 -8.43
C LYS A 396 24.36 -12.34 -8.04
N GLN A 397 23.54 -12.35 -6.99
CA GLN A 397 22.88 -11.11 -6.60
C GLN A 397 22.57 -11.03 -5.10
N SER A 398 23.35 -10.18 -4.44
CA SER A 398 23.19 -9.71 -3.08
C SER A 398 21.81 -9.06 -2.89
N ILE A 399 20.97 -9.66 -2.04
CA ILE A 399 19.76 -9.02 -1.51
C ILE A 399 20.18 -8.13 -0.34
N THR A 400 20.75 -6.98 -0.69
CA THR A 400 20.91 -5.81 0.17
C THR A 400 21.03 -4.61 -0.78
N GLU A 401 20.11 -3.65 -0.66
CA GLU A 401 20.14 -2.26 -1.22
C GLU A 401 19.18 -1.82 -2.35
N VAL A 402 18.25 -2.61 -2.89
CA VAL A 402 17.33 -2.09 -3.94
C VAL A 402 15.87 -2.03 -3.47
N TRP A 403 15.54 -1.11 -2.55
CA TRP A 403 14.15 -0.64 -2.35
C TRP A 403 14.10 0.82 -1.87
N PHE A 404 15.07 1.65 -2.29
CA PHE A 404 14.96 3.11 -2.17
C PHE A 404 15.48 3.75 -3.46
N LYS A 405 14.61 4.51 -4.15
CA LYS A 405 14.87 5.56 -5.15
C LYS A 405 14.82 5.19 -6.67
N LEU A 406 13.62 5.42 -7.24
CA LEU A 406 13.26 6.14 -8.47
C LEU A 406 13.75 5.72 -9.89
N SER A 407 12.76 5.77 -10.79
CA SER A 407 12.70 5.57 -12.24
C SER A 407 13.63 6.43 -13.12
N ILE A 408 13.94 5.96 -14.35
CA ILE A 408 14.01 6.71 -15.63
C ILE A 408 14.17 5.75 -16.84
N ASP A 409 13.64 6.21 -17.97
CA ASP A 409 13.25 5.63 -19.27
C ASP A 409 14.28 5.03 -20.27
N ILE A 410 13.72 4.14 -21.14
CA ILE A 410 13.89 3.88 -22.61
C ILE A 410 15.27 3.45 -23.22
N VAL A 411 15.29 2.28 -23.91
CA VAL A 411 15.59 2.00 -25.36
C VAL A 411 16.03 0.53 -25.56
N ALA A 412 15.50 -0.08 -26.63
CA ALA A 412 15.66 -1.46 -27.11
C ALA A 412 17.06 -1.90 -27.59
N PHE A 413 17.33 -3.21 -27.62
CA PHE A 413 17.77 -4.00 -28.80
C PHE A 413 17.90 -5.50 -28.45
N SER A 414 17.45 -6.40 -29.33
CA SER A 414 17.93 -7.80 -29.42
C SER A 414 19.30 -7.80 -30.14
N PRO A 415 20.22 -8.77 -29.96
CA PRO A 415 20.06 -10.06 -30.64
C PRO A 415 20.73 -11.27 -29.95
N GLU A 416 20.53 -12.41 -30.61
CA GLU A 416 21.13 -13.75 -30.51
C GLU A 416 22.68 -13.79 -30.41
N PHE A 417 23.18 -15.02 -30.14
CA PHE A 417 24.57 -15.55 -30.18
C PHE A 417 25.40 -15.39 -28.88
N ALA A 418 25.63 -16.50 -28.17
CA ALA A 418 26.79 -17.43 -28.30
C ALA A 418 27.79 -17.12 -27.17
N VAL A 419 28.25 -18.04 -26.31
CA VAL A 419 28.45 -19.50 -26.33
C VAL A 419 28.19 -20.03 -24.93
#